data_AF-A0A1B3NB28-F1
#
_entry.id   AF-A0A1B3NB28-F1
#
_cell.length_a   1.000
_cell.length_b   1.000
_cell.length_c   1.000
_cell.angle_alpha   90.00
_cell.angle_beta   90.00
_cell.angle_gamma   90.00
#
_symmetry.space_group_name_H-M   'P 1'
#
loop_
_entity.id
_entity.type
_entity.pdbx_description
1 polymer ?
#
loop_
_entity_poly.entity_id
_entity_poly.type
_entity_poly.pdbx_seq_one_letter_code
_entity_poly.pdbx_strand_id
1 'polypeptide(L)'
;MSALPSKYIPVEYSVVGVAAFLLAALRHNDTVSMLWDRVKHDARVRTFDRFANALTILFAGRVIMMEKGVLRVDAGSEPSL
;
A
#
# COMPACT_ATOMS: atom_id res chain seq x y z
N MET A 1 -6.66 13.96 0.56
CA MET A 1 -7.06 12.96 -0.47
C MET A 1 -8.36 12.31 -0.03
N SER A 2 -9.29 12.03 -0.95
CA SER A 2 -10.44 11.19 -0.63
C SER A 2 -9.99 9.73 -0.57
N ALA A 3 -10.30 9.04 0.52
CA ALA A 3 -9.98 7.62 0.67
C ALA A 3 -10.69 6.77 -0.41
N LEU A 4 -11.93 7.13 -0.72
CA LEU A 4 -12.80 6.42 -1.64
C LEU A 4 -12.88 7.11 -3.01
N PRO A 5 -13.04 6.33 -4.10
CA PRO A 5 -13.34 6.86 -5.42
C PRO A 5 -14.67 7.63 -5.41
N SER A 6 -14.78 8.65 -6.26
CA SER A 6 -16.01 9.43 -6.41
C SER A 6 -16.15 9.87 -7.87
N LYS A 7 -17.27 10.52 -8.23
CA LYS A 7 -17.48 11.07 -9.59
C LYS A 7 -16.37 12.03 -10.05
N TYR A 8 -15.55 12.56 -9.13
CA TYR A 8 -14.45 13.48 -9.42
C TYR A 8 -13.07 12.83 -9.25
N ILE A 9 -12.99 11.62 -8.70
CA ILE A 9 -11.73 10.95 -8.36
C ILE A 9 -11.77 9.54 -8.94
N PRO A 10 -11.07 9.30 -10.06
CA PRO A 10 -10.96 7.97 -10.65
C PRO A 10 -10.38 6.97 -9.64
N VAL A 11 -10.70 5.69 -9.82
CA VAL A 11 -10.29 4.64 -8.88
C VAL A 11 -8.77 4.58 -8.73
N GLU A 12 -8.01 4.66 -9.82
CA GLU A 12 -6.53 4.71 -9.77
C GLU A 12 -5.97 5.92 -9.00
N TYR A 13 -6.79 6.97 -8.80
CA TYR A 13 -6.43 8.16 -8.07
C TYR A 13 -6.92 8.18 -6.61
N SER A 14 -7.79 7.24 -6.22
CA SER A 14 -8.23 7.05 -4.83
C SER A 14 -7.14 6.41 -3.96
N VAL A 15 -7.20 6.58 -2.64
CA VAL A 15 -6.21 5.93 -1.74
C VAL A 15 -6.33 4.41 -1.81
N VAL A 16 -7.55 3.87 -1.94
CA VAL A 16 -7.78 2.43 -2.11
C VAL A 16 -7.16 1.90 -3.41
N GLY A 17 -7.30 2.62 -4.53
CA GLY A 17 -6.68 2.22 -5.79
C GLY A 17 -5.16 2.23 -5.74
N VAL A 18 -4.57 3.22 -5.05
CA VAL A 18 -3.12 3.23 -4.80
C VAL A 18 -2.71 2.09 -3.87
N ALA A 19 -3.47 1.82 -2.81
CA ALA A 19 -3.20 0.70 -1.92
C ALA A 19 -3.19 -0.64 -2.68
N ALA A 20 -4.17 -0.88 -3.55
CA ALA A 20 -4.19 -2.06 -4.42
C ALA A 20 -2.98 -2.12 -5.35
N PHE A 21 -2.58 -0.99 -5.95
CA PHE A 21 -1.39 -0.91 -6.77
C PHE A 21 -0.10 -1.22 -5.98
N LEU A 22 0.05 -0.65 -4.77
CA LEU A 22 1.21 -0.91 -3.90
C LEU A 22 1.27 -2.37 -3.47
N LEU A 23 0.13 -2.97 -3.13
CA LEU A 23 0.04 -4.38 -2.78
C LEU A 23 0.47 -5.28 -3.94
N ALA A 24 0.04 -4.98 -5.17
CA ALA A 24 0.46 -5.72 -6.36
C ALA A 24 1.94 -5.50 -6.72
N ALA A 25 2.52 -4.35 -6.35
CA ALA A 25 3.92 -4.02 -6.58
C ALA A 25 4.86 -4.58 -5.49
N LEU A 26 4.32 -4.99 -4.33
CA LEU A 26 5.07 -5.51 -3.20
C LEU A 26 5.67 -6.88 -3.52
N ARG A 27 6.96 -7.05 -3.24
CA ARG A 27 7.68 -8.32 -3.39
C ARG A 27 8.06 -8.89 -2.03
N HIS A 28 8.41 -10.17 -2.03
CA HIS A 28 8.91 -10.84 -0.82
C HIS A 28 10.17 -10.13 -0.31
N ASN A 29 10.22 -9.86 1.01
CA ASN A 29 11.34 -9.22 1.69
C ASN A 29 11.59 -7.74 1.31
N ASP A 30 10.61 -7.06 0.71
CA ASP A 30 10.72 -5.62 0.44
C ASP A 30 10.70 -4.82 1.75
N THR A 31 11.62 -3.85 1.86
CA THR A 31 11.50 -2.79 2.86
C THR A 31 10.62 -1.67 2.31
N VAL A 32 10.17 -0.78 3.19
CA VAL A 32 9.41 0.43 2.80
C VAL A 32 10.17 1.24 1.75
N SER A 33 11.48 1.42 1.92
CA SER A 33 12.33 2.18 0.98
C SER A 33 12.46 1.49 -0.37
N MET A 34 12.63 0.16 -0.39
CA MET A 34 12.72 -0.61 -1.65
C MET A 34 11.42 -0.54 -2.44
N LEU A 35 10.27 -0.63 -1.75
CA LEU A 35 8.98 -0.45 -2.39
C LEU A 35 8.83 0.98 -2.92
N TRP A 36 9.17 1.99 -2.11
CA TRP A 36 9.12 3.41 -2.50
C TRP A 36 9.96 3.68 -3.75
N ASP A 37 11.21 3.23 -3.79
CA ASP A 37 12.11 3.46 -4.93
C ASP A 37 11.56 2.88 -6.24
N ARG A 38 10.81 1.79 -6.15
CA ARG A 38 10.17 1.14 -7.30
C ARG A 38 8.96 1.92 -7.81
N VAL A 39 8.13 2.45 -6.91
CA VAL A 39 6.82 3.03 -7.26
C VAL A 39 6.82 4.55 -7.37
N LYS A 40 7.86 5.24 -6.90
CA LYS A 40 7.90 6.72 -6.83
C LYS A 40 7.73 7.45 -8.17
N HIS A 41 8.11 6.81 -9.28
CA HIS A 41 7.97 7.37 -10.63
C HIS A 41 6.58 7.12 -11.25
N ASP A 42 5.74 6.31 -10.63
CA ASP A 42 4.38 6.06 -11.11
C ASP A 42 3.48 7.26 -10.78
N ALA A 43 2.71 7.71 -11.78
CA ALA A 43 1.79 8.85 -11.65
C ALA A 43 0.71 8.63 -10.59
N ARG A 44 0.39 7.37 -10.27
CA ARG A 44 -0.55 6.99 -9.20
C ARG A 44 0.04 7.10 -7.81
N VAL A 45 1.36 7.23 -7.65
CA VAL A 45 1.97 7.45 -6.34
C VAL A 45 2.43 8.89 -6.24
N ARG A 46 3.33 9.34 -7.12
CA ARG A 46 3.81 10.72 -7.35
C ARG A 46 4.38 11.49 -6.14
N THR A 47 3.89 11.28 -4.93
CA THR A 47 4.36 11.89 -3.67
C THR A 47 4.50 10.85 -2.58
N PHE A 48 5.41 11.10 -1.64
CA PHE A 48 5.62 10.22 -0.50
C PHE A 48 4.40 10.16 0.42
N ASP A 49 3.69 11.28 0.59
CA ASP A 49 2.46 11.34 1.40
C ASP A 49 1.38 10.38 0.88
N ARG A 50 1.23 10.30 -0.46
CA ARG A 50 0.28 9.38 -1.09
C ARG A 50 0.63 7.92 -0.86
N PHE A 51 1.92 7.63 -0.96
CA PHE A 51 2.48 6.31 -0.68
C PHE A 51 2.26 5.91 0.77
N ALA A 52 2.59 6.80 1.72
CA ALA A 52 2.43 6.57 3.14
C ALA A 52 0.97 6.35 3.50
N ASN A 53 0.05 7.19 3.02
CA ASN A 53 -1.39 7.04 3.27
C ASN A 53 -1.95 5.69 2.77
N ALA A 54 -1.52 5.25 1.58
CA ALA A 54 -1.93 3.96 1.03
C ALA A 54 -1.37 2.78 1.86
N LEU A 55 -0.10 2.84 2.27
CA LEU A 55 0.50 1.86 3.18
C LEU A 55 -0.21 1.84 4.54
N THR A 56 -0.57 3.00 5.09
CA THR A 56 -1.28 3.10 6.36
C THR A 56 -2.62 2.39 6.30
N ILE A 57 -3.39 2.51 5.20
CA ILE A 57 -4.66 1.78 5.07
C ILE A 57 -4.41 0.26 4.98
N LEU A 58 -3.42 -0.18 4.21
CA LEU A 58 -3.07 -1.61 4.14
C LEU A 58 -2.67 -2.18 5.50
N PHE A 59 -1.90 -1.41 6.27
CA PHE A 59 -1.47 -1.81 7.61
C PHE A 59 -2.63 -1.80 8.61
N ALA A 60 -3.46 -0.75 8.60
CA ALA A 60 -4.63 -0.64 9.46
C ALA A 60 -5.65 -1.76 9.17
N GLY A 61 -5.78 -2.17 7.91
CA GLY A 61 -6.60 -3.30 7.46
C GLY A 61 -5.95 -4.67 7.68
N ARG A 62 -4.76 -4.75 8.30
CA ARG A 62 -3.96 -5.98 8.48
C ARG A 62 -3.72 -6.76 7.18
N VAL A 63 -3.65 -6.06 6.05
CA VAL A 63 -3.30 -6.66 4.76
C VAL A 63 -1.78 -6.79 4.65
N ILE A 64 -1.05 -5.86 5.26
CA ILE A 64 0.40 -5.92 5.36
C ILE A 64 0.83 -5.76 6.82
N MET A 65 1.91 -6.45 7.16
CA MET A 65 2.56 -6.39 8.47
C MET A 65 4.03 -6.06 8.27
N MET A 66 4.63 -5.43 9.27
CA MET A 66 6.07 -5.14 9.27
C MET A 66 6.76 -6.05 10.28
N GLU A 67 7.64 -6.91 9.80
CA GLU A 67 8.41 -7.83 10.63
C GLU A 67 9.89 -7.62 10.36
N LYS A 68 10.69 -7.34 11.41
CA LYS A 68 12.15 -7.16 11.29
C LYS A 68 12.56 -6.16 10.19
N GLY A 69 11.75 -5.13 9.95
CA GLY A 69 12.01 -4.08 8.95
C GLY A 69 11.58 -4.41 7.52
N VAL A 70 11.00 -5.59 7.27
CA VAL A 70 10.44 -5.97 5.97
C VAL A 70 8.92 -5.98 5.99
N LEU A 71 8.32 -5.59 4.87
CA LEU A 71 6.89 -5.66 4.62
C LEU A 71 6.52 -7.09 4.22
N ARG A 72 5.48 -7.63 4.86
CA ARG A 72 4.91 -8.95 4.57
C ARG A 72 3.42 -8.79 4.33
N VAL A 73 2.89 -9.52 3.35
CA VAL A 73 1.44 -9.63 3.17
C VAL A 73 0.93 -10.61 4.21
N ASP A 74 -0.01 -10.17 5.05
CA ASP A 74 -0.73 -11.05 5.97
C ASP A 74 -2.02 -11.48 5.27
N ALA A 75 -2.05 -12.71 4.80
CA ALA A 75 -3.17 -13.26 4.02
C ALA A 75 -4.36 -13.67 4.91
N GLY A 76 -4.47 -13.12 6.12
CA GLY A 76 -5.42 -13.58 7.12
C GLY A 76 -5.03 -14.97 7.62
N SER A 77 -3.79 -15.11 8.11
CA SER A 77 -3.42 -16.29 8.88
C SER A 77 -4.38 -16.34 10.07
N GLU A 78 -5.26 -17.35 10.11
CA GLU A 78 -6.14 -17.61 11.24
C GLU A 78 -5.31 -17.51 12.54
N PRO A 79 -5.88 -16.94 13.62
CA PRO A 79 -5.21 -16.99 14.91
C PRO A 79 -5.05 -18.47 15.27
N SER A 80 -3.84 -19.00 15.10
CA SER A 80 -3.46 -20.31 15.59
C SER A 80 -3.57 -20.29 17.12
N LEU A 81 -4.72 -20.74 17.60
CA LEU A 81 -5.04 -21.12 18.98
C LEU A 81 -4.32 -22.41 19.36
#